data_AF-A0A2V9PGA6-F1
#
_entry.id   AF-A0A2V9PGA6-F1
#
_cell.length_a   1.000
_cell.length_b   1.000
_cell.length_c   1.000
_cell.angle_alpha   90.00
_cell.angle_beta   90.00
_cell.angle_gamma   90.00
#
_symmetry.space_group_name_H-M   'P 1'
#
loop_
_entity.id
_entity.type
_entity.pdbx_description
1 polymer ?
#
loop_
_entity_poly.entity_id
_entity_poly.type
_entity_poly.pdbx_seq_one_letter_code
_entity_poly.pdbx_strand_id
1 'polypeptide(L)'
;MFKFRLLQFPLLLLVLISQGRAQFAHTDHKQIVDAAGKPLLLRATNLGNWLVPEGYMWLFEGGPQSPSEIRGLVLELLGPEGSAAFWQKYRENYVTREDIVLLRRAGFNAIRVPLQYNLFESDDAEGFKLLDRLIVWSRAEGLYVVLDLHAAPGGQTGANIDDGVGYPWLYQSPQEQEHLIAIWRRLATHYRDEPAVLGYDLLNEPIPHFPKLAPLNSLLEPLYKKLSGEIRKVDAHHILFLGGAQWDSNFSVFGKPFDSNVAYTFHKYWTAPDESVIRQYIDFRERYDVPIWMGESGENTDEWIAQFVKALEKNNIGWAFWPYKKMEKPSAVVSIIPPADWGKIVDFAKLPRGTAHVEERLKARPEQETITRAFAELMESVRLQKCRVNEGYLRALGMKSDIAPVSAGGSAK
;
A
#
# COMPACT_ATOMS: atom_id res chain seq x y z
N MET A 1 24.17 -47.89 62.39
CA MET A 1 22.99 -47.27 61.76
C MET A 1 23.41 -46.00 61.04
N PHE A 2 23.71 -46.07 59.75
CA PHE A 2 24.04 -44.91 58.92
C PHE A 2 22.74 -44.25 58.44
N LYS A 3 22.52 -42.97 58.80
CA LYS A 3 21.42 -42.16 58.28
C LYS A 3 21.91 -41.35 57.09
N PHE A 4 21.53 -41.77 55.88
CA PHE A 4 21.66 -40.95 54.67
C PHE A 4 20.58 -39.86 54.67
N ARG A 5 20.98 -38.60 54.58
CA ARG A 5 20.08 -37.48 54.23
C ARG A 5 19.97 -37.43 52.69
N LEU A 6 18.80 -37.73 52.14
CA LEU A 6 18.47 -37.37 50.76
C LEU A 6 18.25 -35.85 50.69
N LEU A 7 19.09 -35.14 49.94
CA LEU A 7 18.77 -33.82 49.44
C LEU A 7 17.79 -33.96 48.28
N GLN A 8 16.57 -33.44 48.42
CA GLN A 8 15.67 -33.19 47.30
C GLN A 8 16.15 -31.92 46.57
N PHE A 9 16.65 -32.08 45.35
CA PHE A 9 16.78 -30.98 44.41
C PHE A 9 15.40 -30.72 43.76
N PRO A 10 14.92 -29.46 43.70
CA PRO A 10 13.73 -29.15 42.93
C PRO A 10 14.09 -29.22 41.45
N LEU A 11 13.37 -30.06 40.70
CA LEU A 11 13.44 -30.14 39.25
C LEU A 11 12.88 -28.83 38.67
N LEU A 12 13.74 -27.88 38.32
CA LEU A 12 13.35 -26.70 37.57
C LEU A 12 13.04 -27.15 36.13
N LEU A 13 11.75 -27.29 35.81
CA LEU A 13 11.31 -27.44 34.43
C LEU A 13 11.57 -26.11 33.71
N LEU A 14 12.64 -26.04 32.90
CA LEU A 14 12.78 -24.98 31.91
C LEU A 14 11.70 -25.20 30.84
N VAL A 15 10.57 -24.52 31.00
CA VAL A 15 9.65 -24.30 29.88
C VAL A 15 10.36 -23.34 28.94
N LEU A 16 10.97 -23.87 27.88
CA LEU A 16 11.36 -23.09 26.72
C LEU A 16 10.06 -22.58 26.08
N ILE A 17 9.71 -21.34 26.42
CA ILE A 17 8.60 -20.62 25.83
C ILE A 17 8.96 -20.37 24.36
N SER A 18 8.49 -21.23 23.45
CA SER A 18 8.59 -21.03 21.99
C SER A 18 7.54 -20.04 21.47
N GLN A 19 7.21 -18.99 22.23
CA GLN A 19 6.04 -18.13 21.94
C GLN A 19 6.25 -17.11 20.81
N GLY A 20 7.46 -16.96 20.26
CA GLY A 20 7.71 -15.97 19.20
C GLY A 20 7.01 -16.27 17.86
N ARG A 21 6.76 -17.54 17.52
CA ARG A 21 6.09 -17.91 16.25
C ARG A 21 4.57 -17.98 16.33
N ALA A 22 4.00 -18.17 17.52
CA ALA A 22 2.58 -18.49 17.68
C ALA A 22 1.63 -17.28 17.60
N GLN A 23 2.13 -16.09 17.22
CA GLN A 23 1.35 -14.84 17.18
C GLN A 23 1.28 -14.20 15.79
N PHE A 24 2.11 -14.59 14.83
CA PHE A 24 2.23 -13.92 13.54
C PHE A 24 1.78 -14.82 12.38
N ALA A 25 1.13 -14.20 11.40
CA ALA A 25 0.93 -14.83 10.11
C ALA A 25 2.29 -15.02 9.41
N HIS A 26 2.43 -16.12 8.68
CA HIS A 26 3.69 -16.52 8.06
C HIS A 26 3.43 -17.32 6.79
N THR A 27 4.49 -17.62 6.05
CA THR A 27 4.41 -18.47 4.87
C THR A 27 4.61 -19.94 5.24
N ASP A 28 3.77 -20.80 4.69
CA ASP A 28 3.88 -22.26 4.79
C ASP A 28 3.74 -22.84 3.38
N HIS A 29 4.87 -23.32 2.84
CA HIS A 29 4.96 -23.76 1.45
C HIS A 29 4.36 -22.71 0.49
N LYS A 30 3.33 -23.09 -0.27
CA LYS A 30 2.65 -22.26 -1.28
C LYS A 30 1.61 -21.30 -0.71
N GLN A 31 1.49 -21.20 0.61
CA GLN A 31 0.40 -20.50 1.28
C GLN A 31 0.91 -19.44 2.25
N ILE A 32 0.08 -18.42 2.45
CA ILE A 32 0.15 -17.56 3.62
C ILE A 32 -0.84 -18.15 4.63
N VAL A 33 -0.41 -18.32 5.87
CA VAL A 33 -1.20 -18.88 6.96
C VAL A 33 -1.23 -17.92 8.15
N ASP A 34 -2.28 -17.99 8.97
CA ASP A 34 -2.33 -17.25 10.21
C ASP A 34 -1.39 -17.85 11.28
N ALA A 35 -1.39 -17.25 12.46
CA ALA A 35 -0.56 -17.70 13.58
C ALA A 35 -0.85 -19.15 14.03
N ALA A 36 -2.03 -19.69 13.71
CA ALA A 36 -2.44 -21.06 14.00
C ALA A 36 -2.20 -22.03 12.84
N GLY A 37 -1.58 -21.58 11.74
CA GLY A 37 -1.35 -22.39 10.55
C GLY A 37 -2.57 -22.55 9.65
N LYS A 38 -3.64 -21.75 9.86
CA LYS A 38 -4.81 -21.80 8.99
C LYS A 38 -4.54 -20.98 7.72
N PRO A 39 -4.85 -21.51 6.52
CA PRO A 39 -4.66 -20.76 5.27
C PRO A 39 -5.43 -19.43 5.25
N LEU A 40 -4.72 -18.38 4.84
CA LEU A 40 -5.24 -17.03 4.64
C LEU A 40 -5.30 -16.71 3.15
N LEU A 41 -6.50 -16.78 2.58
CA LEU A 41 -6.78 -16.15 1.30
C LEU A 41 -7.00 -14.66 1.54
N LEU A 42 -5.97 -13.85 1.27
CA LEU A 42 -6.03 -12.40 1.46
C LEU A 42 -6.98 -11.79 0.45
N ARG A 43 -8.03 -11.12 0.93
CA ARG A 43 -8.96 -10.30 0.16
C ARG A 43 -8.84 -8.87 0.68
N ALA A 44 -8.12 -8.05 -0.06
CA ALA A 44 -7.71 -6.73 0.36
C ALA A 44 -8.10 -5.65 -0.66
N THR A 45 -7.97 -4.41 -0.24
CA THR A 45 -7.94 -3.25 -1.12
C THR A 45 -6.74 -2.40 -0.77
N ASN A 46 -6.32 -1.56 -1.72
CA ASN A 46 -5.22 -0.63 -1.54
C ASN A 46 -5.74 0.71 -1.02
N LEU A 47 -5.15 1.23 0.06
CA LEU A 47 -5.36 2.61 0.53
C LEU A 47 -4.57 3.61 -0.34
N GLY A 48 -4.68 3.43 -1.67
CA GLY A 48 -4.12 4.32 -2.67
C GLY A 48 -4.67 5.73 -2.53
N ASN A 49 -3.91 6.69 -3.05
CA ASN A 49 -4.23 8.10 -3.00
C ASN A 49 -4.26 8.75 -1.60
N TRP A 50 -3.95 8.00 -0.54
CA TRP A 50 -3.86 8.53 0.83
C TRP A 50 -2.49 9.14 1.14
N LEU A 51 -1.48 8.30 1.38
CA LEU A 51 -0.11 8.76 1.65
C LEU A 51 0.69 8.99 0.38
N VAL A 52 0.26 8.35 -0.72
CA VAL A 52 0.83 8.51 -2.06
C VAL A 52 -0.31 8.94 -3.01
N PRO A 53 -0.58 10.25 -3.15
CA PRO A 53 -1.59 10.77 -4.07
C PRO A 53 -1.17 10.66 -5.53
N GLU A 54 -2.11 10.28 -6.40
CA GLU A 54 -1.89 10.12 -7.84
C GLU A 54 -2.86 10.98 -8.65
N GLY A 55 -2.33 11.64 -9.70
CA GLY A 55 -3.04 12.71 -10.42
C GLY A 55 -4.42 12.31 -10.97
N TYR A 56 -4.52 11.15 -11.63
CA TYR A 56 -5.78 10.69 -12.21
C TYR A 56 -6.87 10.47 -11.15
N MET A 57 -6.50 10.17 -9.90
CA MET A 57 -7.47 10.00 -8.81
C MET A 57 -8.08 11.32 -8.33
N TRP A 58 -7.51 12.45 -8.76
CA TRP A 58 -7.97 13.83 -8.54
C TRP A 58 -8.55 14.47 -9.80
N LEU A 59 -8.70 13.70 -10.89
CA LEU A 59 -9.11 14.17 -12.22
C LEU A 59 -8.08 15.10 -12.90
N PHE A 60 -6.81 14.96 -12.55
CA PHE A 60 -5.72 15.75 -13.13
C PHE A 60 -5.11 15.09 -14.38
N GLU A 61 -5.88 14.39 -15.21
CA GLU A 61 -5.36 13.88 -16.48
C GLU A 61 -4.80 15.03 -17.34
N GLY A 62 -3.53 14.91 -17.74
CA GLY A 62 -2.79 15.96 -18.46
C GLY A 62 -2.20 17.07 -17.56
N GLY A 63 -2.34 16.96 -16.25
CA GLY A 63 -1.72 17.84 -15.24
C GLY A 63 -0.74 17.08 -14.33
N PRO A 64 -0.60 17.49 -13.05
CA PRO A 64 0.21 16.80 -12.04
C PRO A 64 -0.17 15.33 -11.89
N GLN A 65 0.83 14.43 -11.94
CA GLN A 65 0.65 12.98 -11.82
C GLN A 65 1.24 12.41 -10.54
N SER A 66 2.36 12.96 -10.04
CA SER A 66 3.04 12.45 -8.83
C SER A 66 2.68 13.22 -7.55
N PRO A 67 2.93 12.65 -6.35
CA PRO A 67 2.75 13.37 -5.09
C PRO A 67 3.45 14.73 -5.03
N SER A 68 4.70 14.86 -5.47
CA SER A 68 5.45 16.10 -5.51
C SER A 68 4.86 17.11 -6.48
N GLU A 69 4.39 16.67 -7.64
CA GLU A 69 3.72 17.56 -8.59
C GLU A 69 2.40 18.09 -8.02
N ILE A 70 1.59 17.22 -7.42
CA ILE A 70 0.31 17.58 -6.77
C ILE A 70 0.57 18.54 -5.60
N ARG A 71 1.53 18.22 -4.71
CA ARG A 71 1.96 19.12 -3.62
C ARG A 71 2.37 20.48 -4.15
N GLY A 72 3.10 20.53 -5.26
CA GLY A 72 3.47 21.77 -5.92
C GLY A 72 2.28 22.58 -6.45
N LEU A 73 1.27 21.91 -7.01
CA LEU A 73 0.04 22.58 -7.45
C LEU A 73 -0.74 23.15 -6.24
N VAL A 74 -0.87 22.38 -5.18
CA VAL A 74 -1.53 22.82 -3.94
C VAL A 74 -0.79 24.00 -3.32
N LEU A 75 0.54 23.98 -3.29
CA LEU A 75 1.38 25.09 -2.84
C LEU A 75 1.15 26.35 -3.66
N GLU A 76 1.07 26.23 -4.99
CA GLU A 76 0.79 27.36 -5.89
C GLU A 76 -0.62 27.94 -5.67
N LEU A 77 -1.59 27.10 -5.30
CA LEU A 77 -2.99 27.51 -5.15
C LEU A 77 -3.29 28.09 -3.75
N LEU A 78 -2.74 27.48 -2.68
CA LEU A 78 -3.06 27.84 -1.29
C LEU A 78 -1.95 28.61 -0.56
N GLY A 79 -0.78 28.74 -1.16
CA GLY A 79 0.39 29.30 -0.49
C GLY A 79 0.99 28.35 0.57
N PRO A 80 2.09 28.74 1.23
CA PRO A 80 2.83 27.87 2.15
C PRO A 80 2.00 27.38 3.34
N GLU A 81 1.34 28.29 4.06
CA GLU A 81 0.57 27.98 5.26
C GLU A 81 -0.68 27.16 4.92
N GLY A 82 -1.38 27.54 3.84
CA GLY A 82 -2.58 26.84 3.37
C GLY A 82 -2.27 25.43 2.89
N SER A 83 -1.15 25.25 2.16
CA SER A 83 -0.71 23.94 1.69
C SER A 83 -0.31 23.02 2.84
N ALA A 84 0.45 23.51 3.81
CA ALA A 84 0.83 22.72 4.99
C ALA A 84 -0.40 22.24 5.78
N ALA A 85 -1.33 23.15 6.07
CA ALA A 85 -2.57 22.81 6.77
C ALA A 85 -3.47 21.86 5.95
N PHE A 86 -3.52 22.03 4.63
CA PHE A 86 -4.26 21.14 3.74
C PHE A 86 -3.74 19.71 3.81
N TRP A 87 -2.43 19.50 3.65
CA TRP A 87 -1.87 18.15 3.59
C TRP A 87 -1.99 17.38 4.90
N GLN A 88 -1.85 18.06 6.03
CA GLN A 88 -2.13 17.46 7.34
C GLN A 88 -3.59 17.00 7.42
N LYS A 89 -4.55 17.89 7.12
CA LYS A 89 -5.99 17.55 7.17
C LYS A 89 -6.39 16.49 6.16
N TYR A 90 -5.82 16.51 4.96
CA TYR A 90 -6.06 15.51 3.94
C TYR A 90 -5.72 14.12 4.48
N ARG A 91 -4.51 13.94 5.03
CA ARG A 91 -4.11 12.64 5.61
C ARG A 91 -4.94 12.24 6.82
N GLU A 92 -5.40 13.18 7.63
CA GLU A 92 -6.29 12.91 8.77
C GLU A 92 -7.73 12.51 8.38
N ASN A 93 -8.25 13.07 7.27
CA ASN A 93 -9.65 12.88 6.86
C ASN A 93 -9.85 11.81 5.78
N TYR A 94 -8.81 11.48 5.01
CA TYR A 94 -8.92 10.57 3.87
C TYR A 94 -9.14 9.11 4.29
N VAL A 95 -8.45 8.67 5.36
CA VAL A 95 -8.65 7.37 5.99
C VAL A 95 -8.90 7.57 7.48
N THR A 96 -10.05 7.12 7.93
CA THR A 96 -10.55 7.20 9.30
C THR A 96 -10.97 5.83 9.79
N ARG A 97 -11.35 5.72 11.06
CA ARG A 97 -11.85 4.46 11.64
C ARG A 97 -13.06 3.94 10.87
N GLU A 98 -13.95 4.82 10.42
CA GLU A 98 -15.17 4.46 9.72
C GLU A 98 -14.89 3.77 8.38
N ASP A 99 -13.81 4.15 7.68
CA ASP A 99 -13.34 3.49 6.47
C ASP A 99 -12.94 2.04 6.75
N ILE A 100 -12.23 1.79 7.85
CA ILE A 100 -11.77 0.45 8.27
C ILE A 100 -12.95 -0.43 8.69
N VAL A 101 -13.92 0.13 9.43
CA VAL A 101 -15.17 -0.57 9.79
C VAL A 101 -15.96 -0.95 8.53
N LEU A 102 -16.06 -0.05 7.54
CA LEU A 102 -16.72 -0.34 6.26
C LEU A 102 -16.05 -1.51 5.56
N LEU A 103 -14.72 -1.49 5.43
CA LEU A 103 -13.97 -2.56 4.77
C LEU A 103 -14.19 -3.91 5.46
N ARG A 104 -14.14 -3.94 6.79
CA ARG A 104 -14.43 -5.17 7.53
C ARG A 104 -15.86 -5.67 7.29
N ARG A 105 -16.86 -4.77 7.35
CA ARG A 105 -18.28 -5.12 7.11
C ARG A 105 -18.52 -5.63 5.69
N ALA A 106 -17.79 -5.11 4.70
CA ALA A 106 -17.81 -5.57 3.30
C ALA A 106 -17.29 -7.01 3.15
N GLY A 107 -16.37 -7.43 4.01
CA GLY A 107 -15.81 -8.78 4.00
C GLY A 107 -14.34 -8.85 3.64
N PHE A 108 -13.66 -7.70 3.53
CA PHE A 108 -12.20 -7.67 3.46
C PHE A 108 -11.61 -8.26 4.75
N ASN A 109 -10.42 -8.87 4.62
CA ASN A 109 -9.65 -9.41 5.75
C ASN A 109 -8.23 -8.80 5.83
N ALA A 110 -7.86 -7.97 4.86
CA ALA A 110 -6.58 -7.28 4.84
C ALA A 110 -6.70 -5.93 4.09
N ILE A 111 -5.71 -5.07 4.26
CA ILE A 111 -5.50 -3.82 3.52
C ILE A 111 -4.03 -3.69 3.14
N ARG A 112 -3.75 -3.14 1.95
CA ARG A 112 -2.39 -2.75 1.53
C ARG A 112 -2.26 -1.24 1.59
N VAL A 113 -1.17 -0.75 2.16
CA VAL A 113 -0.98 0.67 2.46
C VAL A 113 0.25 1.19 1.73
N PRO A 114 0.07 1.89 0.60
CA PRO A 114 1.13 2.60 -0.09
C PRO A 114 1.79 3.64 0.82
N LEU A 115 3.12 3.57 0.96
CA LEU A 115 3.93 4.44 1.79
C LEU A 115 4.85 5.32 0.94
N GLN A 116 4.98 6.59 1.33
CA GLN A 116 6.01 7.49 0.82
C GLN A 116 7.16 7.59 1.82
N TYR A 117 8.39 7.29 1.40
CA TYR A 117 9.55 7.21 2.30
C TYR A 117 9.76 8.48 3.15
N ASN A 118 9.50 9.65 2.57
CA ASN A 118 9.76 10.94 3.21
C ASN A 118 8.84 11.21 4.43
N LEU A 119 7.78 10.42 4.62
CA LEU A 119 6.93 10.47 5.81
C LEU A 119 7.52 9.68 7.00
N PHE A 120 8.67 9.01 6.83
CA PHE A 120 9.29 8.09 7.80
C PHE A 120 10.78 8.38 8.03
N GLU A 121 11.23 9.61 7.80
CA GLU A 121 12.64 10.02 7.93
C GLU A 121 13.18 10.01 9.37
N SER A 122 12.30 10.16 10.35
CA SER A 122 12.60 10.17 11.78
C SER A 122 11.61 9.31 12.57
N ASP A 123 12.01 8.89 13.77
CA ASP A 123 11.21 8.01 14.64
C ASP A 123 9.91 8.69 15.13
N ASP A 124 9.83 10.03 15.09
CA ASP A 124 8.67 10.83 15.46
C ASP A 124 7.88 11.40 14.26
N ALA A 125 8.25 10.98 13.04
CA ALA A 125 7.67 11.46 11.81
C ALA A 125 6.14 11.22 11.74
N GLU A 126 5.43 12.10 11.04
CA GLU A 126 3.97 12.07 10.93
C GLU A 126 3.44 10.73 10.38
N GLY A 127 4.20 10.07 9.48
CA GLY A 127 3.83 8.78 8.91
C GLY A 127 3.58 7.71 9.97
N PHE A 128 4.41 7.66 11.03
CA PHE A 128 4.21 6.72 12.14
C PHE A 128 2.91 6.98 12.88
N LYS A 129 2.58 8.25 13.18
CA LYS A 129 1.31 8.61 13.86
C LYS A 129 0.08 8.25 13.03
N LEU A 130 0.17 8.34 11.70
CA LEU A 130 -0.91 7.95 10.78
C LEU A 130 -1.08 6.43 10.74
N LEU A 131 0.02 5.70 10.57
CA LEU A 131 0.00 4.24 10.52
C LEU A 131 -0.37 3.61 11.87
N ASP A 132 0.10 4.13 13.01
CA ASP A 132 -0.26 3.63 14.34
C ASP A 132 -1.78 3.70 14.56
N ARG A 133 -2.41 4.81 14.17
CA ARG A 133 -3.88 4.95 14.23
C ARG A 133 -4.58 3.93 13.33
N LEU A 134 -4.12 3.79 12.09
CA LEU A 134 -4.64 2.80 11.16
C LEU A 134 -4.55 1.37 11.73
N ILE A 135 -3.38 1.00 12.25
CA ILE A 135 -3.13 -0.34 12.78
C ILE A 135 -3.97 -0.62 14.03
N VAL A 136 -4.16 0.37 14.90
CA VAL A 136 -5.10 0.25 16.03
C VAL A 136 -6.51 -0.06 15.56
N TRP A 137 -7.00 0.62 14.51
CA TRP A 137 -8.32 0.36 13.95
C TRP A 137 -8.38 -1.00 13.26
N SER A 138 -7.40 -1.33 12.43
CA SER A 138 -7.32 -2.61 11.71
C SER A 138 -7.29 -3.79 12.66
N ARG A 139 -6.49 -3.72 13.73
CA ARG A 139 -6.44 -4.74 14.79
C ARG A 139 -7.80 -4.90 15.48
N ALA A 140 -8.48 -3.81 15.80
CA ALA A 140 -9.80 -3.85 16.44
C ALA A 140 -10.87 -4.51 15.54
N GLU A 141 -10.75 -4.33 14.22
CA GLU A 141 -11.67 -4.91 13.23
C GLU A 141 -11.20 -6.29 12.71
N GLY A 142 -10.02 -6.75 13.10
CA GLY A 142 -9.42 -8.01 12.65
C GLY A 142 -8.98 -8.00 11.18
N LEU A 143 -8.50 -6.84 10.69
CA LEU A 143 -7.88 -6.70 9.38
C LEU A 143 -6.35 -6.74 9.50
N TYR A 144 -5.73 -7.52 8.62
CA TYR A 144 -4.28 -7.49 8.41
C TYR A 144 -3.85 -6.24 7.62
N VAL A 145 -2.63 -5.77 7.85
CA VAL A 145 -2.06 -4.60 7.17
C VAL A 145 -0.76 -4.99 6.47
N VAL A 146 -0.70 -4.81 5.15
CA VAL A 146 0.55 -4.90 4.38
C VAL A 146 1.10 -3.49 4.18
N LEU A 147 2.31 -3.26 4.67
CA LEU A 147 3.02 -1.99 4.48
C LEU A 147 3.81 -2.04 3.18
N ASP A 148 3.44 -1.19 2.23
CA ASP A 148 4.03 -1.18 0.89
C ASP A 148 4.88 0.07 0.69
N LEU A 149 6.19 -0.09 0.50
CA LEU A 149 7.01 1.08 0.17
C LEU A 149 6.85 1.44 -1.30
N HIS A 150 5.86 2.30 -1.52
CA HIS A 150 5.34 2.64 -2.83
C HIS A 150 6.13 3.73 -3.55
N ALA A 151 6.69 4.65 -2.78
CA ALA A 151 7.63 5.66 -3.26
C ALA A 151 8.90 5.55 -2.42
N ALA A 152 9.94 4.94 -2.98
CA ALA A 152 11.21 4.69 -2.32
C ALA A 152 12.24 5.81 -2.57
N PRO A 153 13.27 5.96 -1.70
CA PRO A 153 14.39 6.86 -1.98
C PRO A 153 15.02 6.55 -3.34
N GLY A 154 15.37 7.60 -4.08
CA GLY A 154 15.95 7.50 -5.42
C GLY A 154 15.00 7.06 -6.55
N GLY A 155 13.76 6.65 -6.24
CA GLY A 155 12.79 6.10 -7.20
C GLY A 155 13.16 4.69 -7.66
N GLN A 156 12.19 3.78 -7.62
CA GLN A 156 12.35 2.39 -8.06
C GLN A 156 11.86 2.14 -9.49
N THR A 157 11.18 3.10 -10.10
CA THR A 157 10.57 3.04 -11.42
C THR A 157 10.99 4.22 -12.30
N GLY A 158 11.10 5.42 -11.74
CA GLY A 158 11.32 6.67 -12.46
C GLY A 158 10.05 7.18 -13.17
N ALA A 159 8.87 6.83 -12.65
CA ALA A 159 7.56 7.22 -13.18
C ALA A 159 6.74 7.92 -12.10
N ASN A 160 5.54 8.40 -12.41
CA ASN A 160 4.73 9.19 -11.48
C ASN A 160 4.41 8.48 -10.14
N ILE A 161 4.26 7.16 -10.16
CA ILE A 161 3.85 6.34 -9.01
C ILE A 161 4.86 6.33 -7.86
N ASP A 162 6.15 6.50 -8.14
CA ASP A 162 7.21 6.40 -7.13
C ASP A 162 7.67 7.75 -6.59
N ASP A 163 7.06 8.83 -7.07
CA ASP A 163 7.44 10.21 -6.78
C ASP A 163 8.94 10.52 -7.00
N GLY A 164 9.59 9.75 -7.88
CA GLY A 164 11.00 9.88 -8.20
C GLY A 164 11.29 11.04 -9.15
N VAL A 165 12.57 11.28 -9.40
CA VAL A 165 13.07 12.38 -10.26
C VAL A 165 13.06 12.04 -11.76
N GLY A 166 12.23 11.08 -12.18
CA GLY A 166 12.14 10.62 -13.58
C GLY A 166 13.20 9.60 -14.01
N TYR A 167 13.97 9.03 -13.07
CA TYR A 167 14.90 7.92 -13.33
C TYR A 167 15.06 7.07 -12.06
N PRO A 168 15.13 5.72 -12.17
CA PRO A 168 15.21 4.84 -11.00
C PRO A 168 16.63 4.76 -10.42
N TRP A 169 17.08 5.81 -9.74
CA TRP A 169 18.43 5.90 -9.19
C TRP A 169 18.70 4.93 -8.05
N LEU A 170 17.65 4.38 -7.43
CA LEU A 170 17.74 3.43 -6.32
C LEU A 170 18.73 2.28 -6.60
N TYR A 171 18.76 1.75 -7.82
CA TYR A 171 19.57 0.56 -8.14
C TYR A 171 21.06 0.85 -8.27
N GLN A 172 21.45 2.10 -8.56
CA GLN A 172 22.82 2.46 -8.89
C GLN A 172 23.46 3.44 -7.92
N SER A 173 22.68 4.09 -7.06
CA SER A 173 23.17 5.00 -6.03
C SER A 173 23.32 4.26 -4.69
N PRO A 174 24.55 4.07 -4.17
CA PRO A 174 24.75 3.51 -2.83
C PRO A 174 24.07 4.32 -1.74
N GLN A 175 24.03 5.65 -1.89
CA GLN A 175 23.37 6.56 -0.95
C GLN A 175 21.86 6.30 -0.88
N GLU A 176 21.19 6.15 -2.02
CA GLU A 176 19.74 5.87 -2.04
C GLU A 176 19.43 4.48 -1.47
N GLN A 177 20.31 3.50 -1.70
CA GLN A 177 20.15 2.17 -1.07
C GLN A 177 20.35 2.21 0.44
N GLU A 178 21.32 2.97 0.94
CA GLU A 178 21.52 3.17 2.38
C GLU A 178 20.32 3.90 3.01
N HIS A 179 19.76 4.89 2.30
CA HIS A 179 18.55 5.58 2.72
C HIS A 179 17.35 4.62 2.78
N LEU A 180 17.13 3.82 1.74
CA LEU A 180 16.09 2.80 1.71
C LEU A 180 16.23 1.81 2.87
N ILE A 181 17.44 1.32 3.14
CA ILE A 181 17.74 0.44 4.27
C ILE A 181 17.40 1.13 5.59
N ALA A 182 17.74 2.41 5.76
CA ALA A 182 17.44 3.16 6.97
C ALA A 182 15.93 3.31 7.20
N ILE A 183 15.16 3.59 6.13
CA ILE A 183 13.69 3.65 6.20
C ILE A 183 13.10 2.29 6.60
N TRP A 184 13.51 1.21 5.94
CA TRP A 184 13.03 -0.13 6.28
C TRP A 184 13.43 -0.57 7.69
N ARG A 185 14.64 -0.25 8.16
CA ARG A 185 15.05 -0.51 9.55
C ARG A 185 14.15 0.22 10.55
N ARG A 186 13.77 1.47 10.28
CA ARG A 186 12.87 2.22 11.17
C ARG A 186 11.48 1.60 11.20
N LEU A 187 10.88 1.37 10.03
CA LEU A 187 9.57 0.71 9.90
C LEU A 187 9.55 -0.64 10.61
N ALA A 188 10.51 -1.52 10.30
CA ALA A 188 10.59 -2.85 10.91
C ALA A 188 10.85 -2.78 12.42
N THR A 189 11.70 -1.88 12.90
CA THR A 189 11.94 -1.72 14.35
C THR A 189 10.66 -1.30 15.08
N HIS A 190 9.89 -0.39 14.49
CA HIS A 190 8.67 0.14 15.08
C HIS A 190 7.53 -0.89 15.11
N TYR A 191 7.40 -1.73 14.08
CA TYR A 191 6.29 -2.69 13.94
C TYR A 191 6.62 -4.16 14.25
N ARG A 192 7.87 -4.51 14.59
CA ARG A 192 8.31 -5.92 14.80
C ARG A 192 7.46 -6.77 15.75
N ASP A 193 6.74 -6.13 16.67
CA ASP A 193 5.94 -6.75 17.73
C ASP A 193 4.42 -6.57 17.49
N GLU A 194 3.99 -6.11 16.31
CA GLU A 194 2.59 -5.81 16.00
C GLU A 194 1.98 -6.80 14.98
N PRO A 195 1.29 -7.86 15.44
CA PRO A 195 0.81 -8.94 14.58
C PRO A 195 -0.35 -8.56 13.64
N ALA A 196 -0.96 -7.38 13.79
CA ALA A 196 -1.89 -6.87 12.79
C ALA A 196 -1.16 -6.43 11.50
N VAL A 197 0.15 -6.10 11.59
CA VAL A 197 0.99 -5.99 10.40
C VAL A 197 1.25 -7.40 9.89
N LEU A 198 0.86 -7.68 8.65
CA LEU A 198 1.07 -8.96 8.00
C LEU A 198 2.50 -9.08 7.47
N GLY A 199 3.00 -7.99 6.92
CA GLY A 199 4.29 -7.99 6.25
C GLY A 199 4.63 -6.68 5.55
N TYR A 200 5.78 -6.73 4.91
CA TYR A 200 6.47 -5.61 4.27
C TYR A 200 6.59 -5.89 2.78
N ASP A 201 5.87 -5.14 1.96
CA ASP A 201 6.05 -5.11 0.52
C ASP A 201 7.18 -4.14 0.18
N LEU A 202 8.33 -4.73 -0.16
CA LEU A 202 9.62 -4.06 -0.04
C LEU A 202 9.79 -2.89 -1.00
N LEU A 203 9.24 -3.03 -2.21
CA LEU A 203 9.20 -2.03 -3.26
C LEU A 203 7.99 -2.28 -4.14
N ASN A 204 7.18 -1.25 -4.36
CA ASN A 204 6.12 -1.26 -5.36
C ASN A 204 6.69 -1.12 -6.77
N GLU A 205 6.23 -1.95 -7.70
CA GLU A 205 6.47 -1.82 -9.13
C GLU A 205 7.93 -1.50 -9.58
N PRO A 206 8.94 -2.26 -9.12
CA PRO A 206 10.33 -2.09 -9.53
C PRO A 206 10.52 -2.12 -11.05
N ILE A 207 11.27 -1.14 -11.58
CA ILE A 207 11.77 -1.05 -12.95
C ILE A 207 10.64 -1.06 -13.99
N PRO A 208 10.47 -0.03 -14.83
CA PRO A 208 9.36 0.02 -15.80
C PRO A 208 9.59 -0.87 -17.04
N HIS A 209 8.59 -1.03 -17.90
CA HIS A 209 8.70 -1.68 -19.22
C HIS A 209 9.49 -0.84 -20.25
N PHE A 210 10.65 -0.30 -19.91
CA PHE A 210 11.52 0.40 -20.85
C PHE A 210 12.76 -0.43 -21.17
N PRO A 211 12.98 -0.83 -22.44
CA PRO A 211 14.13 -1.68 -22.82
C PRO A 211 15.50 -1.14 -22.39
N LYS A 212 15.66 0.19 -22.35
CA LYS A 212 16.90 0.84 -21.89
C LYS A 212 17.20 0.61 -20.41
N LEU A 213 16.19 0.29 -19.60
CA LEU A 213 16.32 0.02 -18.16
C LEU A 213 16.41 -1.48 -17.85
N ALA A 214 16.30 -2.36 -18.85
CA ALA A 214 16.47 -3.81 -18.67
C ALA A 214 17.77 -4.21 -17.95
N PRO A 215 18.92 -3.52 -18.11
CA PRO A 215 20.13 -3.83 -17.34
C PRO A 215 19.95 -3.72 -15.81
N LEU A 216 18.95 -2.98 -15.32
CA LEU A 216 18.65 -2.86 -13.89
C LEU A 216 18.03 -4.14 -13.31
N ASN A 217 17.45 -5.02 -14.14
CA ASN A 217 16.77 -6.24 -13.68
C ASN A 217 17.68 -7.14 -12.84
N SER A 218 18.98 -7.21 -13.17
CA SER A 218 19.95 -8.02 -12.42
C SER A 218 20.30 -7.44 -11.06
N LEU A 219 19.91 -6.20 -10.77
CA LEU A 219 20.20 -5.50 -9.52
C LEU A 219 19.06 -5.63 -8.49
N LEU A 220 17.86 -6.03 -8.92
CA LEU A 220 16.68 -6.09 -8.06
C LEU A 220 16.78 -7.16 -6.97
N GLU A 221 17.02 -8.42 -7.33
CA GLU A 221 17.12 -9.50 -6.33
C GLU A 221 18.30 -9.29 -5.35
N PRO A 222 19.50 -8.85 -5.79
CA PRO A 222 20.57 -8.47 -4.86
C PRO A 222 20.16 -7.37 -3.86
N LEU A 223 19.40 -6.36 -4.29
CA LEU A 223 18.89 -5.32 -3.39
C LEU A 223 17.91 -5.92 -2.37
N TYR A 224 16.97 -6.77 -2.79
CA TYR A 224 16.06 -7.44 -1.86
C TYR A 224 16.76 -8.33 -0.85
N LYS A 225 17.81 -9.07 -1.25
CA LYS A 225 18.64 -9.86 -0.32
C LYS A 225 19.29 -8.97 0.73
N LYS A 226 19.80 -7.80 0.34
CA LYS A 226 20.37 -6.81 1.26
C LYS A 226 19.30 -6.31 2.24
N LEU A 227 18.11 -5.93 1.74
CA LEU A 227 17.01 -5.45 2.57
C LEU A 227 16.51 -6.50 3.56
N SER A 228 16.27 -7.73 3.10
CA SER A 228 15.91 -8.86 3.98
C SER A 228 16.96 -9.03 5.08
N GLY A 229 18.26 -9.08 4.73
CA GLY A 229 19.33 -9.20 5.72
C GLY A 229 19.33 -8.08 6.78
N GLU A 230 19.03 -6.83 6.41
CA GLU A 230 18.97 -5.72 7.35
C GLU A 230 17.68 -5.70 8.19
N ILE A 231 16.53 -6.02 7.59
CA ILE A 231 15.25 -6.13 8.30
C ILE A 231 15.32 -7.27 9.32
N ARG A 232 15.87 -8.44 8.94
CA ARG A 232 15.99 -9.60 9.84
C ARG A 232 16.89 -9.40 11.05
N LYS A 233 17.71 -8.34 11.07
CA LYS A 233 18.46 -7.95 12.29
C LYS A 233 17.56 -7.37 13.39
N VAL A 234 16.39 -6.84 13.02
CA VAL A 234 15.47 -6.17 13.96
C VAL A 234 14.08 -6.83 14.02
N ASP A 235 13.70 -7.59 12.99
CA ASP A 235 12.40 -8.25 12.87
C ASP A 235 12.48 -9.61 12.17
N ALA A 236 12.23 -10.67 12.93
CA ALA A 236 12.26 -12.05 12.46
C ALA A 236 10.88 -12.63 12.08
N HIS A 237 9.80 -11.88 12.23
CA HIS A 237 8.44 -12.43 12.22
C HIS A 237 7.67 -12.11 10.94
N HIS A 238 7.76 -10.88 10.45
CA HIS A 238 6.90 -10.41 9.36
C HIS A 238 7.26 -10.98 7.99
N ILE A 239 6.25 -11.21 7.15
CA ILE A 239 6.42 -11.69 5.78
C ILE A 239 7.08 -10.58 4.95
N LEU A 240 8.06 -10.90 4.12
CA LEU A 240 8.54 -9.95 3.10
C LEU A 240 7.84 -10.27 1.77
N PHE A 241 7.10 -9.30 1.24
CA PHE A 241 6.53 -9.36 -0.10
C PHE A 241 7.55 -8.80 -1.09
N LEU A 242 7.82 -9.57 -2.15
CA LEU A 242 8.83 -9.26 -3.16
C LEU A 242 8.16 -9.04 -4.52
N GLY A 243 8.12 -7.78 -4.94
CA GLY A 243 7.59 -7.35 -6.23
C GLY A 243 8.56 -7.60 -7.39
N GLY A 244 8.05 -8.15 -8.49
CA GLY A 244 8.85 -8.44 -9.70
C GLY A 244 9.33 -7.18 -10.43
N ALA A 245 10.29 -7.33 -11.34
CA ALA A 245 10.63 -6.21 -12.22
C ALA A 245 9.47 -5.90 -13.18
N GLN A 246 9.58 -4.81 -13.95
CA GLN A 246 8.60 -4.46 -14.99
C GLN A 246 7.22 -4.22 -14.39
N TRP A 247 7.12 -3.26 -13.47
CA TRP A 247 5.89 -2.95 -12.74
C TRP A 247 5.25 -4.20 -12.12
N ASP A 248 6.02 -4.96 -11.35
CA ASP A 248 5.60 -6.21 -10.70
C ASP A 248 5.12 -7.33 -11.64
N SER A 249 5.39 -7.23 -12.95
CA SER A 249 4.92 -8.24 -13.91
C SER A 249 5.94 -9.35 -14.20
N ASN A 250 7.24 -9.14 -13.94
CA ASN A 250 8.31 -10.03 -14.37
C ASN A 250 9.02 -10.75 -13.20
N PHE A 251 8.68 -12.03 -13.00
CA PHE A 251 9.30 -12.90 -11.98
C PHE A 251 10.58 -13.60 -12.47
N SER A 252 10.96 -13.47 -13.75
CA SER A 252 12.19 -14.09 -14.26
C SER A 252 13.48 -13.52 -13.66
N VAL A 253 13.38 -12.37 -12.97
CA VAL A 253 14.48 -11.74 -12.24
C VAL A 253 14.82 -12.48 -10.93
N PHE A 254 13.92 -13.35 -10.46
CA PHE A 254 14.11 -14.08 -9.21
C PHE A 254 14.75 -15.45 -9.43
N GLY A 255 15.64 -15.80 -8.50
CA GLY A 255 16.18 -17.14 -8.32
C GLY A 255 15.42 -17.91 -7.23
N LYS A 256 16.15 -18.79 -6.53
CA LYS A 256 15.60 -19.50 -5.37
C LYS A 256 15.31 -18.51 -4.23
N PRO A 257 14.24 -18.72 -3.45
CA PRO A 257 13.94 -17.91 -2.26
C PRO A 257 15.16 -17.82 -1.33
N PHE A 258 15.45 -16.63 -0.83
CA PHE A 258 16.62 -16.34 -0.01
C PHE A 258 16.29 -16.07 1.47
N ASP A 259 15.01 -16.07 1.83
CA ASP A 259 14.49 -15.90 3.18
C ASP A 259 13.33 -16.89 3.37
N SER A 260 13.18 -17.40 4.59
CA SER A 260 12.22 -18.46 4.91
C SER A 260 10.78 -17.99 5.06
N ASN A 261 10.55 -16.67 5.11
CA ASN A 261 9.22 -16.09 5.30
C ASN A 261 8.97 -14.98 4.26
N VAL A 262 8.80 -15.40 3.01
CA VAL A 262 8.62 -14.51 1.85
C VAL A 262 7.44 -14.91 0.98
N ALA A 263 6.74 -13.90 0.47
CA ALA A 263 5.73 -14.05 -0.56
C ALA A 263 6.13 -13.23 -1.79
N TYR A 264 5.73 -13.66 -2.97
CA TYR A 264 6.02 -12.92 -4.20
C TYR A 264 4.75 -12.22 -4.69
N THR A 265 4.84 -10.91 -4.93
CA THR A 265 3.69 -10.10 -5.33
C THR A 265 3.78 -9.71 -6.81
N PHE A 266 2.64 -9.75 -7.51
CA PHE A 266 2.55 -9.35 -8.91
C PHE A 266 1.35 -8.45 -9.18
N HIS A 267 1.47 -7.59 -10.19
CA HIS A 267 0.40 -6.68 -10.60
C HIS A 267 -0.14 -7.02 -12.00
N LYS A 268 -1.44 -6.81 -12.21
CA LYS A 268 -2.09 -7.02 -13.51
C LYS A 268 -3.18 -6.01 -13.79
N TYR A 269 -2.97 -5.19 -14.82
CA TYR A 269 -3.96 -4.25 -15.33
C TYR A 269 -4.24 -4.48 -16.83
N TRP A 270 -5.47 -4.19 -17.25
CA TRP A 270 -5.91 -4.14 -18.66
C TRP A 270 -5.54 -5.38 -19.49
N THR A 271 -5.71 -6.55 -18.88
CA THR A 271 -5.38 -7.87 -19.43
C THR A 271 -6.65 -8.73 -19.57
N ALA A 272 -6.58 -9.92 -20.19
CA ALA A 272 -7.64 -10.91 -20.04
C ALA A 272 -7.82 -11.28 -18.55
N PRO A 273 -9.07 -11.44 -18.04
CA PRO A 273 -9.35 -11.74 -16.64
C PRO A 273 -9.35 -13.25 -16.35
N ASP A 274 -8.40 -14.01 -16.91
CA ASP A 274 -8.37 -15.47 -16.84
C ASP A 274 -7.00 -16.05 -16.45
N GLU A 275 -6.93 -17.38 -16.35
CA GLU A 275 -5.75 -18.11 -15.87
C GLU A 275 -4.52 -17.96 -16.80
N SER A 276 -4.72 -17.63 -18.08
CA SER A 276 -3.61 -17.52 -19.05
C SER A 276 -2.61 -16.44 -18.67
N VAL A 277 -3.07 -15.33 -18.08
CA VAL A 277 -2.23 -14.17 -17.77
C VAL A 277 -1.52 -14.29 -16.40
N ILE A 278 -1.94 -15.25 -15.59
CA ILE A 278 -1.34 -15.56 -14.28
C ILE A 278 -0.53 -16.86 -14.26
N ARG A 279 -0.52 -17.62 -15.37
CA ARG A 279 0.16 -18.91 -15.48
C ARG A 279 1.62 -18.85 -15.04
N GLN A 280 2.36 -17.84 -15.51
CA GLN A 280 3.78 -17.70 -15.18
C GLN A 280 4.05 -17.59 -13.66
N TYR A 281 3.14 -16.96 -12.90
CA TYR A 281 3.29 -16.82 -11.45
C TYR A 281 2.91 -18.12 -10.73
N ILE A 282 1.90 -18.83 -11.23
CA ILE A 282 1.57 -20.17 -10.75
C ILE A 282 2.76 -21.10 -10.96
N ASP A 283 3.34 -21.12 -12.17
CA ASP A 283 4.52 -21.94 -12.47
C ASP A 283 5.71 -21.58 -11.56
N PHE A 284 5.88 -20.31 -11.22
CA PHE A 284 6.89 -19.84 -10.26
C PHE A 284 6.62 -20.40 -8.85
N ARG A 285 5.38 -20.27 -8.34
CA ARG A 285 4.95 -20.85 -7.06
C ARG A 285 5.20 -22.35 -7.02
N GLU A 286 4.85 -23.08 -8.08
CA GLU A 286 5.05 -24.53 -8.15
C GLU A 286 6.53 -24.91 -8.17
N ARG A 287 7.36 -24.13 -8.87
CA ARG A 287 8.81 -24.37 -8.99
C ARG A 287 9.54 -24.12 -7.67
N TYR A 288 9.19 -23.05 -6.96
CA TYR A 288 9.94 -22.59 -5.79
C TYR A 288 9.27 -22.88 -4.45
N ASP A 289 8.04 -23.41 -4.48
CA ASP A 289 7.27 -23.78 -3.29
C ASP A 289 7.04 -22.61 -2.32
N VAL A 290 6.59 -21.49 -2.88
CA VAL A 290 6.40 -20.20 -2.18
C VAL A 290 5.03 -19.59 -2.48
N PRO A 291 4.44 -18.81 -1.56
CA PRO A 291 3.18 -18.15 -1.86
C PRO A 291 3.36 -17.03 -2.88
N ILE A 292 2.30 -16.83 -3.67
CA ILE A 292 2.14 -15.67 -4.55
C ILE A 292 0.88 -14.91 -4.16
N TRP A 293 0.90 -13.60 -4.35
CA TRP A 293 -0.20 -12.71 -4.06
C TRP A 293 -0.33 -11.67 -5.17
N MET A 294 -1.56 -11.30 -5.53
CA MET A 294 -1.77 -10.21 -6.48
C MET A 294 -1.87 -8.89 -5.68
N GLY A 295 -0.80 -8.08 -5.68
CA GLY A 295 -0.75 -6.83 -4.94
C GLY A 295 -1.65 -5.74 -5.52
N GLU A 296 -1.84 -5.75 -6.85
CA GLU A 296 -2.69 -4.79 -7.54
C GLU A 296 -3.34 -5.33 -8.82
N SER A 297 -4.60 -4.93 -8.98
CA SER A 297 -5.39 -4.99 -10.21
C SER A 297 -6.63 -4.13 -10.03
N GLY A 298 -7.29 -3.73 -11.12
CA GLY A 298 -8.47 -2.88 -11.04
C GLY A 298 -8.61 -2.01 -12.28
N GLU A 299 -9.13 -0.80 -12.08
CA GLU A 299 -9.33 0.18 -13.15
C GLU A 299 -10.06 -0.39 -14.38
N ASN A 300 -11.08 -1.22 -14.12
CA ASN A 300 -11.83 -1.93 -15.13
C ASN A 300 -13.32 -2.01 -14.78
N THR A 301 -14.10 -2.64 -15.66
CA THR A 301 -15.53 -2.91 -15.46
C THR A 301 -15.77 -3.91 -14.33
N ASP A 302 -16.95 -3.84 -13.72
CA ASP A 302 -17.39 -4.78 -12.67
C ASP A 302 -17.40 -6.23 -13.18
N GLU A 303 -17.80 -6.45 -14.44
CA GLU A 303 -17.79 -7.78 -15.07
C GLU A 303 -16.37 -8.34 -15.19
N TRP A 304 -15.41 -7.50 -15.58
CA TRP A 304 -14.01 -7.89 -15.69
C TRP A 304 -13.44 -8.27 -14.31
N ILE A 305 -13.70 -7.43 -13.30
CA ILE A 305 -13.26 -7.67 -11.91
C ILE A 305 -13.83 -8.99 -11.39
N ALA A 306 -15.13 -9.23 -11.60
CA ALA A 306 -15.79 -10.45 -11.15
C ALA A 306 -15.23 -11.71 -11.81
N GLN A 307 -14.83 -11.62 -13.08
CA GLN A 307 -14.16 -12.73 -13.77
C GLN A 307 -12.75 -12.95 -13.21
N PHE A 308 -11.99 -11.89 -12.99
CA PHE A 308 -10.60 -12.03 -12.56
C PHE A 308 -10.48 -12.51 -11.12
N VAL A 309 -11.34 -12.04 -10.20
CA VAL A 309 -11.44 -12.58 -8.84
C VAL A 309 -11.68 -14.09 -8.86
N LYS A 310 -12.60 -14.57 -9.70
CA LYS A 310 -12.85 -16.02 -9.84
C LYS A 310 -11.61 -16.77 -10.33
N ALA A 311 -10.88 -16.21 -11.30
CA ALA A 311 -9.65 -16.82 -11.82
C ALA A 311 -8.55 -16.91 -10.75
N LEU A 312 -8.36 -15.84 -9.97
CA LEU A 312 -7.39 -15.77 -8.87
C LEU A 312 -7.73 -16.77 -7.75
N GLU A 313 -8.98 -16.74 -7.26
CA GLU A 313 -9.39 -17.58 -6.13
C GLU A 313 -9.46 -19.07 -6.49
N LYS A 314 -9.85 -19.40 -7.73
CA LYS A 314 -9.77 -20.79 -8.24
C LYS A 314 -8.34 -21.34 -8.16
N ASN A 315 -7.34 -20.47 -8.29
CA ASN A 315 -5.93 -20.81 -8.23
C ASN A 315 -5.30 -20.59 -6.84
N ASN A 316 -6.13 -20.33 -5.81
CA ASN A 316 -5.71 -20.01 -4.44
C ASN A 316 -4.72 -18.84 -4.38
N ILE A 317 -5.04 -17.76 -5.11
CA ILE A 317 -4.27 -16.51 -5.13
C ILE A 317 -5.14 -15.43 -4.48
N GLY A 318 -4.67 -14.91 -3.35
CA GLY A 318 -5.26 -13.72 -2.74
C GLY A 318 -4.96 -12.46 -3.55
N TRP A 319 -5.64 -11.36 -3.23
CA TRP A 319 -5.61 -10.15 -4.03
C TRP A 319 -5.76 -8.88 -3.19
N ALA A 320 -5.21 -7.77 -3.66
CA ALA A 320 -5.55 -6.41 -3.26
C ALA A 320 -5.97 -5.59 -4.49
N PHE A 321 -7.27 -5.29 -4.63
CA PHE A 321 -7.74 -4.49 -5.77
C PHE A 321 -7.52 -2.99 -5.52
N TRP A 322 -7.13 -2.29 -6.58
CA TRP A 322 -6.83 -0.87 -6.62
C TRP A 322 -8.00 -0.06 -7.19
N PRO A 323 -8.36 1.09 -6.57
CA PRO A 323 -8.05 1.54 -5.21
C PRO A 323 -9.28 1.47 -4.28
N TYR A 324 -9.05 1.75 -3.00
CA TYR A 324 -10.11 1.95 -2.02
C TYR A 324 -10.99 3.16 -2.35
N LYS A 325 -10.36 4.32 -2.61
CA LYS A 325 -11.04 5.61 -2.72
C LYS A 325 -10.41 6.46 -3.82
N LYS A 326 -11.22 7.14 -4.62
CA LYS A 326 -10.81 8.16 -5.61
C LYS A 326 -11.98 9.03 -6.06
N MET A 327 -11.72 10.11 -6.79
CA MET A 327 -12.79 10.99 -7.27
C MET A 327 -13.63 10.36 -8.38
N GLU A 328 -14.96 10.50 -8.25
CA GLU A 328 -16.01 10.30 -9.26
C GLU A 328 -16.18 8.88 -9.83
N LYS A 329 -15.09 8.22 -10.21
CA LYS A 329 -15.07 6.96 -10.94
C LYS A 329 -15.60 5.81 -10.07
N PRO A 330 -16.43 4.91 -10.64
CA PRO A 330 -17.01 3.78 -9.90
C PRO A 330 -16.03 2.61 -9.69
N SER A 331 -14.88 2.61 -10.37
CA SER A 331 -13.84 1.57 -10.28
C SER A 331 -12.99 1.67 -8.99
N ALA A 332 -13.64 1.83 -7.84
CA ALA A 332 -13.06 1.85 -6.50
C ALA A 332 -14.12 1.44 -5.46
N VAL A 333 -13.72 1.09 -4.23
CA VAL A 333 -14.70 0.76 -3.18
C VAL A 333 -15.64 1.93 -2.89
N VAL A 334 -15.10 3.15 -2.79
CA VAL A 334 -15.87 4.38 -2.62
C VAL A 334 -15.40 5.48 -3.57
N SER A 335 -16.32 6.34 -4.01
CA SER A 335 -16.02 7.51 -4.83
C SER A 335 -16.19 8.80 -4.03
N ILE A 336 -15.19 9.66 -4.09
CA ILE A 336 -15.27 11.05 -3.62
C ILE A 336 -16.13 11.83 -4.61
N ILE A 337 -17.09 12.60 -4.10
CA ILE A 337 -17.87 13.55 -4.90
C ILE A 337 -17.03 14.83 -5.02
N PRO A 338 -16.61 15.23 -6.23
CA PRO A 338 -15.79 16.43 -6.40
C PRO A 338 -16.51 17.69 -5.88
N PRO A 339 -15.78 18.64 -5.25
CA PRO A 339 -16.31 19.97 -4.94
C PRO A 339 -16.92 20.68 -6.16
N ALA A 340 -17.87 21.58 -5.95
CA ALA A 340 -18.61 22.21 -7.05
C ALA A 340 -17.70 22.96 -8.04
N ASP A 341 -16.66 23.64 -7.54
CA ASP A 341 -15.70 24.39 -8.35
C ASP A 341 -14.43 23.58 -8.72
N TRP A 342 -14.40 22.27 -8.46
CA TRP A 342 -13.20 21.46 -8.68
C TRP A 342 -12.75 21.45 -10.15
N GLY A 343 -13.69 21.54 -11.11
CA GLY A 343 -13.37 21.64 -12.53
C GLY A 343 -12.44 22.81 -12.88
N LYS A 344 -12.56 23.96 -12.18
CA LYS A 344 -11.66 25.10 -12.37
C LYS A 344 -10.23 24.80 -11.89
N ILE A 345 -10.09 24.01 -10.83
CA ILE A 345 -8.80 23.55 -10.32
C ILE A 345 -8.18 22.58 -11.32
N VAL A 346 -8.97 21.65 -11.85
CA VAL A 346 -8.55 20.69 -12.88
C VAL A 346 -8.09 21.40 -14.16
N ASP A 347 -8.83 22.38 -14.65
CA ASP A 347 -8.47 23.13 -15.85
C ASP A 347 -7.17 23.91 -15.65
N PHE A 348 -7.00 24.55 -14.49
CA PHE A 348 -5.75 25.23 -14.13
C PHE A 348 -4.58 24.24 -13.98
N ALA A 349 -4.82 23.05 -13.44
CA ALA A 349 -3.82 22.02 -13.23
C ALA A 349 -3.18 21.51 -14.54
N LYS A 350 -3.95 21.50 -15.64
CA LYS A 350 -3.48 21.05 -16.97
C LYS A 350 -2.53 22.02 -17.65
N LEU A 351 -2.50 23.27 -17.20
CA LEU A 351 -1.61 24.27 -17.79
C LEU A 351 -0.14 23.89 -17.52
N PRO A 352 0.77 24.12 -18.48
CA PRO A 352 2.20 23.92 -18.27
C PRO A 352 2.69 24.62 -17.00
N ARG A 353 3.48 23.92 -16.20
CA ARG A 353 4.06 24.44 -14.96
C ARG A 353 5.44 25.03 -15.20
N GLY A 354 5.91 25.81 -14.23
CA GLY A 354 7.22 26.45 -14.27
C GLY A 354 7.14 27.94 -14.56
N THR A 355 8.21 28.65 -14.21
CA THR A 355 8.27 30.12 -14.26
C THR A 355 8.21 30.69 -15.67
N ALA A 356 8.48 29.87 -16.69
CA ALA A 356 8.35 30.25 -18.11
C ALA A 356 6.90 30.49 -18.56
N HIS A 357 5.90 29.98 -17.82
CA HIS A 357 4.47 30.04 -18.19
C HIS A 357 3.66 30.99 -17.30
N VAL A 358 4.31 31.89 -16.54
CA VAL A 358 3.66 32.70 -15.51
C VAL A 358 2.50 33.56 -16.03
N GLU A 359 2.64 34.18 -17.21
CA GLU A 359 1.61 35.06 -17.74
C GLU A 359 0.32 34.29 -18.11
N GLU A 360 0.46 33.16 -18.78
CA GLU A 360 -0.64 32.27 -19.14
C GLU A 360 -1.34 31.73 -17.89
N ARG A 361 -0.56 31.26 -16.91
CA ARG A 361 -1.11 30.75 -15.65
C ARG A 361 -1.83 31.83 -14.87
N LEU A 362 -1.26 33.03 -14.73
CA LEU A 362 -1.91 34.13 -14.02
C LEU A 362 -3.24 34.54 -14.67
N LYS A 363 -3.32 34.53 -16.00
CA LYS A 363 -4.57 34.82 -16.74
C LYS A 363 -5.66 33.78 -16.51
N ALA A 364 -5.29 32.51 -16.36
CA ALA A 364 -6.23 31.40 -16.20
C ALA A 364 -6.45 30.99 -14.73
N ARG A 365 -5.72 31.59 -13.78
CA ARG A 365 -5.81 31.27 -12.36
C ARG A 365 -7.21 31.61 -11.83
N PRO A 366 -7.90 30.67 -11.17
CA PRO A 366 -9.17 30.99 -10.50
C PRO A 366 -8.99 32.00 -9.36
N GLU A 367 -10.04 32.76 -9.05
CA GLU A 367 -10.03 33.68 -7.91
C GLU A 367 -9.68 32.97 -6.61
N GLN A 368 -8.90 33.65 -5.74
CA GLN A 368 -8.40 33.03 -4.51
C GLN A 368 -9.52 32.50 -3.60
N GLU A 369 -10.67 33.19 -3.54
CA GLU A 369 -11.85 32.73 -2.81
C GLU A 369 -12.40 31.41 -3.36
N THR A 370 -12.43 31.25 -4.69
CA THR A 370 -12.87 30.00 -5.35
C THR A 370 -11.93 28.86 -5.01
N ILE A 371 -10.62 29.12 -5.06
CA ILE A 371 -9.60 28.14 -4.69
C ILE A 371 -9.78 27.71 -3.23
N THR A 372 -9.81 28.66 -2.30
CA THR A 372 -9.94 28.36 -0.87
C THR A 372 -11.21 27.58 -0.55
N ARG A 373 -12.35 27.94 -1.17
CA ARG A 373 -13.61 27.19 -1.03
C ARG A 373 -13.50 25.76 -1.56
N ALA A 374 -12.99 25.57 -2.79
CA ALA A 374 -12.90 24.25 -3.40
C ALA A 374 -12.03 23.29 -2.57
N PHE A 375 -10.90 23.76 -2.04
CA PHE A 375 -10.03 22.96 -1.18
C PHE A 375 -10.63 22.71 0.21
N ALA A 376 -11.38 23.66 0.78
CA ALA A 376 -12.09 23.45 2.04
C ALA A 376 -13.21 22.41 1.89
N GLU A 377 -13.99 22.47 0.80
CA GLU A 377 -15.00 21.47 0.47
C GLU A 377 -14.40 20.09 0.25
N LEU A 378 -13.23 20.01 -0.41
CA LEU A 378 -12.53 18.75 -0.62
C LEU A 378 -12.21 18.04 0.71
N MET A 379 -11.84 18.79 1.75
CA MET A 379 -11.56 18.22 3.08
C MET A 379 -12.77 17.55 3.73
N GLU A 380 -13.98 17.96 3.37
CA GLU A 380 -15.20 17.26 3.77
C GLU A 380 -15.55 16.13 2.81
N SER A 381 -15.41 16.34 1.49
CA SER A 381 -15.74 15.34 0.46
C SER A 381 -14.93 14.06 0.56
N VAL A 382 -13.70 14.09 1.08
CA VAL A 382 -12.85 12.90 1.25
C VAL A 382 -13.30 11.98 2.39
N ARG A 383 -14.11 12.50 3.33
CA ARG A 383 -14.61 11.75 4.48
C ARG A 383 -15.66 10.75 4.02
N LEU A 384 -15.62 9.53 4.55
CA LEU A 384 -16.49 8.43 4.09
C LEU A 384 -17.97 8.81 4.02
N GLN A 385 -18.47 9.59 4.98
CA GLN A 385 -19.88 9.99 5.07
C GLN A 385 -20.32 10.92 3.92
N LYS A 386 -19.38 11.48 3.16
CA LYS A 386 -19.60 12.31 1.98
C LYS A 386 -19.25 11.58 0.68
N CYS A 387 -18.71 10.36 0.76
CA CYS A 387 -18.42 9.52 -0.39
C CYS A 387 -19.64 8.68 -0.79
N ARG A 388 -19.66 8.27 -2.06
CA ARG A 388 -20.58 7.24 -2.57
C ARG A 388 -19.91 5.87 -2.45
N VAL A 389 -20.59 4.90 -1.83
CA VAL A 389 -20.16 3.49 -1.89
C VAL A 389 -20.53 2.90 -3.25
N ASN A 390 -19.57 2.25 -3.93
CA ASN A 390 -19.83 1.64 -5.22
C ASN A 390 -20.21 0.16 -5.05
N GLU A 391 -21.51 -0.09 -4.93
CA GLU A 391 -22.03 -1.43 -4.67
C GLU A 391 -21.72 -2.44 -5.79
N GLY A 392 -21.70 -1.99 -7.04
CA GLY A 392 -21.36 -2.83 -8.20
C GLY A 392 -19.95 -3.39 -8.08
N TYR A 393 -18.98 -2.51 -7.79
CA TYR A 393 -17.59 -2.87 -7.52
C TYR A 393 -17.45 -3.84 -6.35
N LEU A 394 -18.15 -3.59 -5.22
CA LEU A 394 -18.17 -4.53 -4.10
C LEU A 394 -18.72 -5.91 -4.49
N ARG A 395 -19.84 -5.97 -5.23
CA ARG A 395 -20.39 -7.25 -5.72
C ARG A 395 -19.42 -7.97 -6.65
N ALA A 396 -18.74 -7.24 -7.52
CA ALA A 396 -17.74 -7.80 -8.43
C ALA A 396 -16.58 -8.45 -7.66
N LEU A 397 -16.17 -7.84 -6.54
CA LEU A 397 -15.17 -8.40 -5.63
C LEU A 397 -15.68 -9.57 -4.76
N GLY A 398 -16.95 -9.96 -4.90
CA GLY A 398 -17.58 -10.97 -4.02
C GLY A 398 -17.81 -10.48 -2.58
N MET A 399 -17.84 -9.15 -2.38
CA MET A 399 -18.06 -8.51 -1.10
C MET A 399 -19.55 -8.22 -0.85
N LYS A 400 -19.91 -8.02 0.41
CA LYS A 400 -21.23 -7.52 0.79
C LYS A 400 -21.37 -6.07 0.31
N SER A 401 -22.45 -5.77 -0.39
CA SER A 401 -22.69 -4.47 -1.02
C SER A 401 -23.76 -3.62 -0.34
N ASP A 402 -24.78 -4.24 0.25
CA ASP A 402 -25.80 -3.54 1.03
C ASP A 402 -25.27 -3.22 2.44
N ILE A 403 -24.46 -2.18 2.52
CA ILE A 403 -23.83 -1.73 3.76
C ILE A 403 -24.23 -0.28 4.01
N ALA A 404 -25.20 -0.10 4.92
CA ALA A 404 -25.57 1.22 5.40
C ALA A 404 -24.32 1.97 5.91
N PRO A 405 -24.15 3.26 5.57
CA PRO A 405 -23.05 4.08 6.05
C PRO A 405 -22.96 4.03 7.58
N VAL A 406 -21.74 3.96 8.11
CA VAL A 406 -21.52 4.01 9.56
C VAL A 406 -21.91 5.41 10.05
N SER A 407 -23.01 5.51 10.81
CA SER A 407 -23.40 6.77 11.44
C SER A 407 -22.34 7.19 12.47
N ALA A 408 -21.91 8.45 12.43
CA ALA A 408 -21.03 9.03 13.44
C ALA A 408 -21.74 9.05 14.79
N GLY A 409 -21.61 7.99 15.59
CA GLY A 409 -22.41 7.81 16.79
C GLY A 409 -22.23 6.44 17.42
N GLY A 410 -21.00 6.08 17.75
CA GLY A 410 -20.69 4.85 18.44
C GLY A 410 -19.35 4.95 19.15
N SER A 411 -19.27 5.84 20.15
CA SER A 411 -18.22 5.74 21.17
C SER A 411 -18.41 4.40 21.89
N ALA A 412 -17.61 3.40 21.52
CA ALA A 412 -17.48 2.21 22.35
C ALA A 412 -16.73 2.63 23.62
N LYS A 413 -17.36 2.36 24.77
CA LYS A 413 -16.74 2.40 26.10
C LYS A 413 -15.64 1.36 26.23
#